data_AF-A0A922SDR2-F1
#
_entry.id   AF-A0A922SDR2-F1
#
_cell.length_a   1.000
_cell.length_b   1.000
_cell.length_c   1.000
_cell.angle_alpha   90.00
_cell.angle_beta   90.00
_cell.angle_gamma   90.00
#
_symmetry.space_group_name_H-M   'P 1'
#
loop_
_entity.id
_entity.type
_entity.pdbx_description
1 polymer ?
#
loop_
_entity_poly.entity_id
_entity_poly.type
_entity_poly.pdbx_seq_one_letter_code
_entity_poly.pdbx_strand_id
1 'polypeptide(L)'
;MASRKCKQSSDRFCYVCGQFIFSKKRRPIVDSLKTAYLHYFGFPVANQDKKWVPHVFCESCRIILLQWSSGEKVYLPFGSPMLWREPSNHENDCYFCVTKTLGYNKKNKASIMYADVPSVTKPILHSKDLPHPVCPGSSSANILDDNNSDVEFKSISSDSDEFSPQETTPHLINQAELNDLIRDLQLSRSKAELLGSRLQQ
;
A
#
# COMPACT_ATOMS: atom_id res chain seq x y z
N MET A 1 -25.63 27.68 7.14
CA MET A 1 -25.77 26.24 6.78
C MET A 1 -24.39 25.70 6.50
N ALA A 2 -23.94 24.68 7.23
CA ALA A 2 -22.64 24.06 6.97
C ALA A 2 -22.59 23.52 5.53
N SER A 3 -21.46 23.72 4.84
CA SER A 3 -21.24 23.18 3.50
C SER A 3 -21.46 21.67 3.50
N ARG A 4 -22.31 21.15 2.60
CA ARG A 4 -22.48 19.69 2.38
C ARG A 4 -21.33 19.05 1.58
N LYS A 5 -20.25 19.79 1.36
CA LYS A 5 -19.11 19.35 0.55
C LYS A 5 -17.84 19.42 1.38
N CYS A 6 -17.01 18.40 1.25
CA CYS A 6 -15.69 18.35 1.86
C CYS A 6 -14.79 19.49 1.38
N LYS A 7 -13.96 20.03 2.29
CA LYS A 7 -12.93 21.03 1.98
C LYS A 7 -11.76 20.45 1.15
N GLN A 8 -11.54 19.14 1.25
CA GLN A 8 -10.55 18.42 0.45
C GLN A 8 -11.12 17.08 -0.03
N SER A 9 -10.62 16.60 -1.17
CA SER A 9 -11.04 15.31 -1.75
C SER A 9 -10.67 14.14 -0.84
N SER A 10 -11.58 13.15 -0.73
CA SER A 10 -11.35 11.90 0.00
C SER A 10 -10.20 11.08 -0.59
N ASP A 11 -9.97 11.18 -1.91
CA ASP A 11 -8.89 10.45 -2.62
C ASP A 11 -7.49 10.99 -2.29
N ARG A 12 -7.39 12.02 -1.44
CA ARG A 12 -6.13 12.40 -0.79
C ARG A 12 -5.73 11.43 0.32
N PHE A 13 -6.57 10.46 0.67
CA PHE A 13 -6.34 9.50 1.74
C PHE A 13 -6.48 8.07 1.21
N CYS A 14 -5.82 7.13 1.86
CA CYS A 14 -5.92 5.71 1.53
C CYS A 14 -7.18 5.11 2.13
N TYR A 15 -7.97 4.37 1.33
CA TYR A 15 -9.11 3.60 1.84
C TYR A 15 -8.70 2.60 2.93
N VAL A 16 -7.57 1.89 2.76
CA VAL A 16 -7.17 0.80 3.65
C VAL A 16 -6.58 1.30 4.97
N CYS A 17 -5.65 2.26 4.92
CA CYS A 17 -4.91 2.70 6.12
C CYS A 17 -5.26 4.11 6.60
N GLY A 18 -6.09 4.86 5.87
CA GLY A 18 -6.43 6.24 6.22
C GLY A 18 -5.37 7.28 5.97
N GLN A 19 -4.14 6.88 5.65
CA GLN A 19 -3.04 7.82 5.57
C GLN A 19 -3.14 8.73 4.36
N PHE A 20 -2.60 9.93 4.50
CA PHE A 20 -2.50 10.91 3.42
C PHE A 20 -1.63 10.39 2.25
N ILE A 21 -2.03 10.69 1.02
CA ILE A 21 -1.39 10.25 -0.22
C ILE A 21 -1.07 11.45 -1.12
N PHE A 22 0.20 11.60 -1.46
CA PHE A 22 0.66 12.49 -2.53
C PHE A 22 0.17 11.98 -3.89
N SER A 23 -0.32 12.88 -4.75
CA SER A 23 -1.07 12.53 -5.98
C SER A 23 -0.46 11.40 -6.83
N LYS A 24 0.87 11.37 -7.00
CA LYS A 24 1.57 10.34 -7.80
C LYS A 24 1.46 8.90 -7.26
N LYS A 25 1.16 8.73 -5.97
CA LYS A 25 1.09 7.44 -5.26
C LYS A 25 -0.35 6.93 -5.02
N ARG A 26 -1.35 7.59 -5.62
CA ARG A 26 -2.75 7.13 -5.56
C ARG A 26 -2.95 6.01 -6.56
N ARG A 27 -3.60 4.94 -6.13
CA ARG A 27 -3.87 3.77 -6.96
C ARG A 27 -5.37 3.48 -6.98
N PRO A 28 -6.00 3.36 -8.15
CA PRO A 28 -7.42 3.04 -8.23
C PRO A 28 -7.67 1.65 -7.66
N ILE A 29 -8.86 1.46 -7.07
CA ILE A 29 -9.28 0.18 -6.50
C ILE A 29 -9.85 -0.69 -7.62
N VAL A 30 -8.97 -1.47 -8.26
CA VAL A 30 -9.33 -2.45 -9.30
C VAL A 30 -9.83 -3.77 -8.68
N ASP A 31 -10.47 -4.62 -9.47
CA ASP A 31 -11.13 -5.83 -8.95
C ASP A 31 -10.16 -6.84 -8.32
N SER A 32 -8.96 -7.00 -8.87
CA SER A 32 -7.92 -7.85 -8.23
C SER A 32 -7.57 -7.37 -6.82
N LEU A 33 -7.57 -6.06 -6.57
CA LEU A 33 -7.36 -5.49 -5.24
C LEU A 33 -8.56 -5.66 -4.32
N LYS A 34 -9.80 -5.61 -4.85
CA LYS A 34 -11.00 -5.90 -4.07
C LYS A 34 -11.00 -7.35 -3.60
N THR A 35 -10.61 -8.27 -4.48
CA THR A 35 -10.45 -9.70 -4.16
C THR A 35 -9.38 -9.90 -3.11
N ALA A 36 -8.17 -9.34 -3.29
CA ALA A 36 -7.10 -9.44 -2.30
C ALA A 36 -7.51 -8.84 -0.93
N TYR A 37 -8.18 -7.68 -0.93
CA TYR A 37 -8.72 -7.06 0.27
C TYR A 37 -9.74 -7.96 0.98
N LEU A 38 -10.68 -8.55 0.24
CA LEU A 38 -11.69 -9.46 0.78
C LEU A 38 -11.05 -10.69 1.42
N HIS A 39 -10.06 -11.30 0.77
CA HIS A 39 -9.35 -12.45 1.33
C HIS A 39 -8.52 -12.07 2.57
N TYR A 40 -7.90 -10.89 2.57
CA TYR A 40 -7.05 -10.43 3.67
C TYR A 40 -7.86 -10.09 4.93
N PHE A 41 -8.95 -9.34 4.77
CA PHE A 41 -9.74 -8.81 5.90
C PHE A 41 -11.02 -9.58 6.19
N GLY A 42 -11.45 -10.47 5.29
CA GLY A 42 -12.68 -11.25 5.42
C GLY A 42 -13.97 -10.49 5.06
N PHE A 43 -13.89 -9.25 4.57
CA PHE A 43 -15.04 -8.48 4.12
C PHE A 43 -14.71 -7.58 2.91
N PRO A 44 -15.68 -7.27 2.04
CA PRO A 44 -15.42 -6.57 0.80
C PRO A 44 -15.16 -5.06 1.01
N VAL A 45 -14.50 -4.44 0.04
CA VAL A 45 -14.46 -2.97 -0.08
C VAL A 45 -15.89 -2.46 -0.26
N ALA A 46 -16.31 -1.51 0.56
CA ALA A 46 -17.69 -1.01 0.62
C ALA A 46 -17.78 0.48 0.26
N ASN A 47 -19.00 0.93 -0.03
CA ASN A 47 -19.38 2.34 -0.19
C ASN A 47 -18.64 3.11 -1.31
N GLN A 48 -18.09 2.42 -2.31
CA GLN A 48 -17.33 3.02 -3.42
C GLN A 48 -18.18 3.89 -4.38
N ASP A 49 -19.49 3.97 -4.17
CA ASP A 49 -20.40 4.93 -4.80
C ASP A 49 -20.53 6.25 -4.01
N LYS A 50 -19.94 6.33 -2.81
CA LYS A 50 -20.11 7.44 -1.87
C LYS A 50 -18.91 8.38 -1.88
N LYS A 51 -19.18 9.69 -1.89
CA LYS A 51 -18.12 10.72 -1.86
C LYS A 51 -17.39 10.86 -0.52
N TRP A 52 -17.94 10.28 0.55
CA TRP A 52 -17.37 10.32 1.90
C TRP A 52 -16.38 9.18 2.17
N VAL A 53 -16.09 8.35 1.17
CA VAL A 53 -15.05 7.32 1.25
C VAL A 53 -13.95 7.59 0.22
N PRO A 54 -12.69 7.17 0.45
CA PRO A 54 -11.67 7.22 -0.59
C PRO A 54 -11.90 6.14 -1.66
N HIS A 55 -11.59 6.46 -2.91
CA HIS A 55 -11.68 5.53 -4.05
C HIS A 55 -10.31 5.02 -4.50
N VAL A 56 -9.30 5.22 -3.63
CA VAL A 56 -7.90 4.91 -3.93
C VAL A 56 -7.21 4.23 -2.76
N PHE A 57 -6.25 3.37 -3.08
CA PHE A 57 -5.26 2.85 -2.14
C PHE A 57 -3.96 3.64 -2.26
N CYS A 58 -3.18 3.69 -1.18
CA CYS A 58 -1.79 4.11 -1.27
C CYS A 58 -0.96 2.97 -1.88
N GLU A 59 0.18 3.34 -2.49
CA GLU A 59 1.10 2.35 -3.07
C GLU A 59 1.47 1.24 -2.09
N SER A 60 1.80 1.57 -0.84
CA SER A 60 2.22 0.59 0.16
C SER A 60 1.15 -0.45 0.45
N CYS A 61 -0.10 -0.03 0.69
CA CYS A 61 -1.21 -0.98 0.92
C CYS A 61 -1.49 -1.84 -0.32
N ARG A 62 -1.39 -1.26 -1.52
CA ARG A 62 -1.53 -2.00 -2.78
C ARG A 62 -0.47 -3.07 -2.91
N ILE A 63 0.81 -2.72 -2.77
CA ILE A 63 1.94 -3.65 -2.94
C ILE A 63 1.82 -4.80 -1.96
N ILE A 64 1.62 -4.49 -0.66
CA ILE A 64 1.53 -5.52 0.39
C ILE A 64 0.35 -6.46 0.13
N LEU A 65 -0.84 -5.95 -0.21
CA LEU A 65 -1.99 -6.79 -0.51
C LEU A 65 -1.76 -7.70 -1.71
N LEU A 66 -1.12 -7.19 -2.77
CA LEU A 66 -0.83 -7.98 -3.97
C LEU A 66 0.22 -9.06 -3.69
N GLN A 67 1.31 -8.71 -3.03
CA GLN A 67 2.35 -9.66 -2.63
C GLN A 67 1.79 -10.77 -1.73
N TRP A 68 1.02 -10.38 -0.70
CA TRP A 68 0.33 -11.34 0.16
C TRP A 68 -0.62 -12.24 -0.64
N SER A 69 -1.38 -11.68 -1.59
CA SER A 69 -2.29 -12.49 -2.41
C SER A 69 -1.57 -13.47 -3.34
N SER A 70 -0.30 -13.19 -3.66
CA SER A 70 0.55 -14.01 -4.54
C SER A 70 1.32 -15.12 -3.83
N GLY A 71 1.27 -15.21 -2.50
CA GLY A 71 2.03 -16.23 -1.76
C GLY A 71 3.08 -15.68 -0.78
N GLU A 72 3.39 -14.39 -0.84
CA GLU A 72 4.49 -13.84 -0.03
C GLU A 72 4.07 -13.66 1.43
N LYS A 73 4.99 -13.97 2.35
CA LYS A 73 4.81 -13.78 3.80
C LYS A 73 5.01 -12.31 4.20
N VAL A 74 4.27 -11.41 3.56
CA VAL A 74 4.21 -9.98 3.89
C VAL A 74 2.83 -9.62 4.38
N TYR A 75 2.75 -8.70 5.33
CA TYR A 75 1.49 -8.34 5.98
C TYR A 75 1.37 -6.83 6.12
N LEU A 76 0.13 -6.35 6.15
CA LEU A 76 -0.15 -5.00 6.57
C LEU A 76 0.18 -4.89 8.07
N PRO A 77 0.54 -3.70 8.58
CA PRO A 77 0.84 -3.54 10.00
C PRO A 77 -0.40 -3.66 10.91
N PHE A 78 -1.57 -3.94 10.35
CA PHE A 78 -2.85 -3.98 11.04
C PHE A 78 -3.74 -5.11 10.50
N GLY A 79 -4.46 -5.76 11.43
CA GLY A 79 -5.43 -6.80 11.10
C GLY A 79 -6.82 -6.26 10.78
N SER A 80 -7.16 -5.07 11.28
CA SER A 80 -8.38 -4.35 10.87
C SER A 80 -7.98 -3.13 10.04
N PRO A 81 -8.56 -2.94 8.84
CA PRO A 81 -8.35 -1.75 8.05
C PRO A 81 -9.08 -0.55 8.67
N MET A 82 -8.89 0.62 8.08
CA MET A 82 -9.71 1.77 8.39
C MET A 82 -11.16 1.54 7.95
N LEU A 83 -12.09 1.82 8.85
CA LEU A 83 -13.53 1.74 8.57
C LEU A 83 -14.09 3.14 8.38
N TRP A 84 -14.94 3.29 7.36
CA TRP A 84 -15.50 4.57 6.95
C TRP A 84 -17.01 4.60 7.17
N ARG A 85 -17.50 5.70 7.75
CA ARG A 85 -18.92 6.00 7.94
C ARG A 85 -19.22 7.37 7.36
N GLU A 86 -20.49 7.62 7.06
CA GLU A 86 -20.93 8.94 6.60
C GLU A 86 -20.76 9.97 7.74
N PRO A 87 -20.04 11.08 7.50
CA PRO A 87 -19.90 12.12 8.50
C PRO A 87 -21.20 12.90 8.67
N SER A 88 -21.57 13.17 9.92
CA SER A 88 -22.72 14.01 10.27
C SER A 88 -22.56 15.46 9.82
N ASN A 89 -21.32 15.96 9.78
CA ASN A 89 -20.98 17.31 9.35
C ASN A 89 -19.51 17.43 8.88
N HIS A 90 -19.17 18.55 8.24
CA HIS A 90 -17.82 18.81 7.72
C HIS A 90 -16.92 19.67 8.62
N GLU A 91 -17.37 19.99 9.83
CA GLU A 91 -16.66 20.88 10.76
C GLU A 91 -15.85 20.09 11.79
N ASN A 92 -16.45 19.08 12.41
CA ASN A 92 -15.81 18.28 13.47
C ASN A 92 -15.90 16.77 13.26
N ASP A 93 -16.74 16.28 12.35
CA ASP A 93 -16.91 14.83 12.15
C ASP A 93 -16.27 14.33 10.85
N CYS A 94 -16.19 15.14 9.79
CA CYS A 94 -15.56 14.70 8.54
C CYS A 94 -14.03 14.56 8.67
N TYR A 95 -13.54 13.32 8.70
CA TYR A 95 -12.12 12.99 8.80
C TYR A 95 -11.24 13.77 7.82
N PHE A 96 -11.69 13.90 6.57
CA PHE A 96 -10.95 14.66 5.55
C PHE A 96 -10.92 16.14 5.87
N CYS A 97 -12.00 16.75 6.34
CA CYS A 97 -12.03 18.20 6.57
C CYS A 97 -11.23 18.60 7.81
N VAL A 98 -11.23 17.73 8.83
CA VAL A 98 -10.56 17.97 10.11
C VAL A 98 -9.06 17.68 10.03
N THR A 99 -8.65 16.68 9.23
CA THR A 99 -7.23 16.33 9.08
C THR A 99 -6.47 17.40 8.27
N LYS A 100 -5.56 18.13 8.94
CA LYS A 100 -4.73 19.16 8.31
C LYS A 100 -3.63 18.51 7.48
N THR A 101 -3.69 18.65 6.15
CA THR A 101 -2.71 18.07 5.21
C THR A 101 -1.95 19.11 4.38
N LEU A 102 -2.31 20.39 4.51
CA LEU A 102 -1.61 21.48 3.83
C LEU A 102 -0.25 21.74 4.50
N GLY A 103 0.78 22.01 3.69
CA GLY A 103 2.15 22.24 4.18
C GLY A 103 2.98 20.98 4.42
N TYR A 104 2.37 19.79 4.30
CA TYR A 104 3.10 18.53 4.42
C TYR A 104 3.71 18.08 3.09
N ASN A 105 4.94 17.60 3.16
CA ASN A 105 5.73 17.03 2.08
C ASN A 105 6.20 15.61 2.49
N LYS A 106 6.98 14.95 1.62
CA LYS A 106 7.44 13.58 1.89
C LYS A 106 8.24 13.46 3.20
N LYS A 107 9.06 14.46 3.53
CA LYS A 107 9.98 14.43 4.69
C LYS A 107 9.25 14.58 6.02
N ASN A 108 8.20 15.41 6.07
CA ASN A 108 7.44 15.65 7.30
C ASN A 108 6.08 14.91 7.31
N LYS A 109 5.82 14.00 6.37
CA LYS A 109 4.55 13.25 6.31
C LYS A 109 4.22 12.53 7.62
N ALA A 110 5.24 12.02 8.31
CA ALA A 110 5.08 11.30 9.57
C ALA A 110 4.51 12.18 10.71
N SER A 111 4.66 13.51 10.63
CA SER A 111 4.11 14.44 11.64
C SER A 111 2.69 14.91 11.33
N ILE A 112 2.01 14.33 10.33
CA ILE A 112 0.58 14.57 10.11
C ILE A 112 -0.20 14.02 11.29
N MET A 113 -0.92 14.90 11.98
CA MET A 113 -1.87 14.52 13.01
C MET A 113 -3.19 14.15 12.36
N TYR A 114 -3.51 12.87 12.35
CA TYR A 114 -4.76 12.35 11.81
C TYR A 114 -5.90 12.55 12.80
N ALA A 115 -7.04 13.04 12.29
CA ALA A 115 -8.19 13.35 13.13
C ALA A 115 -8.73 12.11 13.85
N ASP A 116 -9.25 12.31 15.05
CA ASP A 116 -10.00 11.30 15.80
C ASP A 116 -11.46 11.72 15.82
N VAL A 117 -12.27 11.12 14.96
CA VAL A 117 -13.64 11.55 14.69
C VAL A 117 -14.58 10.36 14.56
N PRO A 118 -15.87 10.49 14.95
CA PRO A 118 -16.84 9.40 14.90
C PRO A 118 -17.06 8.79 13.51
N SER A 119 -16.90 9.56 12.44
CA SER A 119 -17.07 9.07 11.06
C SER A 119 -16.05 8.01 10.62
N VAL A 120 -15.02 7.74 11.40
CA VAL A 120 -14.01 6.73 11.05
C VAL A 120 -13.59 5.88 12.25
N THR A 121 -13.22 4.63 11.99
CA THR A 121 -12.47 3.81 12.96
C THR A 121 -11.08 3.58 12.40
N LYS A 122 -10.05 3.96 13.15
CA LYS A 122 -8.65 3.81 12.75
C LYS A 122 -8.28 2.33 12.60
N PRO A 123 -7.28 1.99 11.76
CA PRO A 123 -6.78 0.63 11.67
C PRO A 123 -6.33 0.09 13.04
N ILE A 124 -6.59 -1.19 13.29
CA ILE A 124 -6.22 -1.88 14.53
C ILE A 124 -5.05 -2.80 14.23
N LEU A 125 -3.94 -2.59 14.95
CA LEU A 125 -2.72 -3.37 14.82
C LEU A 125 -2.99 -4.87 15.02
N HIS A 126 -2.13 -5.70 14.43
CA HIS A 126 -2.16 -7.14 14.71
C HIS A 126 -1.89 -7.40 16.20
N SER A 127 -2.62 -8.37 16.74
CA SER A 127 -2.51 -8.82 18.13
C SER A 127 -2.83 -10.32 18.20
N LYS A 128 -2.82 -10.91 19.39
CA LYS A 128 -3.26 -12.30 19.57
C LYS A 128 -4.71 -12.51 19.12
N ASP A 129 -5.54 -11.48 19.26
CA ASP A 129 -6.96 -11.50 18.87
C ASP A 129 -7.16 -11.14 17.38
N LEU A 130 -6.19 -10.48 16.76
CA LEU A 130 -6.14 -10.19 15.32
C LEU A 130 -4.83 -10.74 14.71
N PRO A 131 -4.72 -12.07 14.53
CA PRO A 131 -3.52 -12.67 13.96
C PRO A 131 -3.33 -12.28 12.49
N HIS A 132 -2.15 -12.58 11.97
CA HIS A 132 -1.87 -12.43 10.55
C HIS A 132 -2.75 -13.37 9.72
N PRO A 133 -3.33 -12.90 8.60
CA PRO A 133 -4.18 -13.75 7.76
C PRO A 133 -3.34 -14.78 7.00
N VAL A 134 -3.91 -15.99 6.86
CA VAL A 134 -3.26 -17.10 6.15
C VAL A 134 -3.20 -16.78 4.66
N CYS A 135 -2.00 -16.81 4.09
CA CYS A 135 -1.78 -16.53 2.68
C CYS A 135 -2.36 -17.67 1.81
N PRO A 136 -3.05 -17.36 0.68
CA PRO A 136 -3.64 -18.39 -0.19
C PRO A 136 -2.65 -19.43 -0.76
N GLY A 137 -1.36 -19.10 -0.84
CA GLY A 137 -0.31 -19.97 -1.38
C GLY A 137 0.51 -20.74 -0.34
N SER A 138 0.28 -20.52 0.97
CA SER A 138 1.02 -21.27 1.99
C SER A 138 0.41 -22.66 2.13
N SER A 139 1.00 -23.65 1.46
CA SER A 139 0.72 -25.06 1.72
C SER A 139 0.86 -25.32 3.22
N SER A 140 -0.25 -25.69 3.86
CA SER A 140 -0.34 -25.99 5.28
C SER A 140 0.45 -27.25 5.60
N ALA A 141 1.73 -27.09 5.97
CA ALA A 141 2.52 -28.10 6.66
C ALA A 141 3.36 -27.42 7.75
N ASN A 142 3.03 -27.79 8.99
CA ASN A 142 3.72 -27.52 10.26
C ASN A 142 3.38 -26.18 10.95
N ILE A 143 2.32 -26.27 11.76
CA ILE A 143 2.20 -25.52 13.02
C ILE A 143 3.26 -26.06 13.98
N LEU A 144 4.09 -25.18 14.54
CA LEU A 144 4.49 -25.05 15.96
C LEU A 144 5.75 -24.16 16.05
N ASP A 145 5.66 -23.13 16.90
CA ASP A 145 6.68 -22.25 17.48
C ASP A 145 7.75 -21.60 16.58
N ASP A 146 7.77 -20.25 16.57
CA ASP A 146 8.87 -19.57 17.27
C ASP A 146 8.48 -18.15 17.72
N ASN A 147 9.01 -17.79 18.88
CA ASN A 147 8.81 -16.56 19.61
C ASN A 147 9.45 -15.35 18.91
N ASN A 148 8.82 -14.20 19.13
CA ASN A 148 9.42 -12.88 19.26
C ASN A 148 10.53 -12.50 18.27
N SER A 149 10.18 -11.67 17.29
CA SER A 149 11.09 -10.58 16.91
C SER A 149 10.30 -9.28 16.92
N ASP A 150 10.71 -8.38 17.80
CA ASP A 150 10.47 -6.95 17.67
C ASP A 150 10.87 -6.56 16.25
N VAL A 151 9.87 -6.42 15.37
CA VAL A 151 10.09 -5.85 14.05
C VAL A 151 10.19 -4.35 14.26
N GLU A 152 11.41 -3.91 14.56
CA GLU A 152 11.78 -2.51 14.55
C GLU A 152 11.35 -1.93 13.21
N PHE A 153 10.36 -1.03 13.26
CA PHE A 153 9.78 -0.34 12.11
C PHE A 153 10.86 0.56 11.50
N LYS A 154 11.71 -0.02 10.65
CA LYS A 154 12.41 0.76 9.64
C LYS A 154 11.36 1.19 8.64
N SER A 155 11.02 2.48 8.70
CA SER A 155 10.29 3.16 7.65
C SER A 155 10.88 2.68 6.32
N ILE A 156 10.11 1.94 5.51
CA ILE A 156 10.48 1.64 4.13
C ILE A 156 10.30 2.95 3.36
N SER A 157 11.26 3.84 3.59
CA SER A 157 11.75 4.79 2.62
C SER A 157 12.62 3.97 1.67
N SER A 158 12.00 3.26 0.72
CA SER A 158 12.67 3.06 -0.56
C SER A 158 12.75 4.43 -1.22
N ASP A 159 13.77 5.17 -0.82
CA ASP A 159 14.30 6.36 -1.46
C ASP A 159 15.74 5.99 -1.84
N SER A 160 15.84 5.11 -2.83
CA SER A 160 17.02 4.98 -3.67
C SER A 160 16.58 5.43 -5.05
N ASP A 161 16.31 6.72 -5.17
CA ASP A 161 16.36 7.45 -6.43
C ASP A 161 16.68 8.90 -6.04
N GLU A 162 17.93 9.08 -5.64
CA GLU A 162 18.62 10.34 -5.73
C GLU A 162 18.60 10.76 -7.21
N PHE A 163 17.54 11.48 -7.61
CA PHE A 163 17.51 12.18 -8.88
C PHE A 163 18.49 13.35 -8.78
N SER A 164 19.77 13.02 -8.87
CA SER A 164 20.75 13.91 -9.43
C SER A 164 20.45 14.01 -10.93
N PRO A 165 20.53 15.19 -11.56
CA PRO A 165 20.43 15.29 -13.02
C PRO A 165 21.68 14.63 -13.61
N GLN A 166 21.66 13.30 -13.75
CA GLN A 166 22.73 12.58 -14.42
C GLN A 166 22.53 12.71 -15.93
N GLU A 167 23.62 13.13 -16.54
CA GLU A 167 23.83 13.23 -17.98
C GLU A 167 23.29 11.99 -18.69
N THR A 168 22.65 12.22 -19.84
CA THR A 168 22.03 11.22 -20.71
C THR A 168 23.08 10.27 -21.31
N THR A 169 23.66 9.42 -20.48
CA THR A 169 24.47 8.29 -20.90
C THR A 169 23.61 7.03 -20.80
N PRO A 170 23.47 6.24 -21.89
CA PRO A 170 22.72 5.00 -21.85
C PRO A 170 23.30 4.06 -20.81
N HIS A 171 22.46 3.53 -19.93
CA HIS A 171 22.88 2.51 -18.96
C HIS A 171 23.23 1.22 -19.71
N LEU A 172 24.50 0.81 -19.67
CA LEU A 172 24.97 -0.44 -20.24
C LEU A 172 24.75 -1.57 -19.23
N ILE A 173 23.92 -2.55 -19.59
CA ILE A 173 23.66 -3.73 -18.77
C ILE A 173 24.94 -4.57 -18.68
N ASN A 174 25.35 -4.91 -17.46
CA ASN A 174 26.50 -5.79 -17.22
C ASN A 174 26.08 -7.27 -17.11
N GLN A 175 27.05 -8.19 -17.11
CA GLN A 175 26.77 -9.63 -17.08
C GLN A 175 26.05 -10.10 -15.81
N ALA A 176 26.29 -9.45 -14.67
CA ALA A 176 25.63 -9.80 -13.41
C ALA A 176 24.15 -9.42 -13.45
N GLU A 177 23.85 -8.22 -13.94
CA GLU A 177 22.47 -7.74 -14.14
C GLU A 177 21.72 -8.60 -15.16
N LEU A 178 22.39 -9.03 -16.24
CA LEU A 178 21.80 -9.96 -17.20
C LEU A 178 21.47 -11.32 -16.55
N ASN A 179 22.35 -11.84 -15.71
CA ASN A 179 22.13 -13.11 -15.00
C ASN A 179 20.97 -12.99 -14.00
N ASP A 180 20.85 -11.86 -13.31
CA ASP A 180 19.74 -11.59 -12.40
C ASP A 180 18.42 -11.48 -13.17
N LEU A 181 18.39 -10.79 -14.32
CA LEU A 181 17.22 -10.72 -15.19
C LEU A 181 16.77 -12.10 -15.70
N ILE A 182 17.72 -12.96 -16.10
CA ILE A 182 17.41 -14.33 -16.53
C ILE A 182 16.77 -15.13 -15.40
N ARG A 183 17.27 -14.98 -14.17
CA ARG A 183 16.76 -15.66 -12.98
C ARG A 183 15.38 -15.14 -12.58
N ASP A 184 15.20 -13.83 -12.53
CA ASP A 184 13.97 -13.18 -12.08
C ASP A 184 12.81 -13.42 -13.05
N LEU A 185 13.11 -13.45 -14.35
CA LEU A 185 12.13 -13.75 -15.41
C LEU A 185 11.97 -15.25 -15.69
N GLN A 186 12.72 -16.12 -15.00
CA GLN A 186 12.73 -17.57 -15.19
C GLN A 186 12.86 -17.98 -16.67
N LEU A 187 13.77 -17.34 -17.40
CA LEU A 187 13.91 -17.57 -18.84
C LEU A 187 14.47 -18.95 -19.16
N SER A 188 13.89 -19.61 -20.16
CA SER A 188 14.52 -20.80 -20.76
C SER A 188 15.84 -20.40 -21.43
N ARG A 189 16.78 -21.36 -21.53
CA ARG A 189 18.10 -21.14 -22.14
C ARG A 189 18.03 -20.41 -23.49
N SER A 190 17.12 -20.84 -24.38
CA SER A 190 16.90 -20.22 -25.70
C SER A 190 16.43 -18.76 -25.63
N LYS A 191 15.60 -18.40 -24.64
CA LYS A 191 15.12 -17.03 -24.44
C LYS A 191 16.18 -16.14 -23.79
N ALA A 192 16.98 -16.70 -22.88
CA ALA A 192 18.11 -16.02 -22.26
C ALA A 192 19.21 -15.69 -23.30
N GLU A 193 19.51 -16.63 -24.21
CA GLU A 193 20.45 -16.42 -25.32
C GLU A 193 19.95 -15.33 -26.28
N LEU A 194 18.65 -15.33 -26.62
CA LEU A 194 18.04 -14.30 -27.45
C LEU A 194 18.10 -12.91 -26.79
N LEU A 195 17.85 -12.83 -25.48
CA LEU A 195 17.96 -11.60 -24.71
C LEU A 195 19.40 -11.05 -24.74
N GLY A 196 20.39 -11.91 -24.46
CA GLY A 196 21.80 -11.53 -24.51
C GLY A 196 22.23 -11.01 -25.90
N SER A 197 21.77 -11.65 -26.97
CA SER A 197 22.07 -11.22 -28.34
C SER A 197 21.47 -9.85 -28.69
N ARG A 198 20.30 -9.50 -28.13
CA ARG A 198 19.64 -8.21 -28.37
C ARG A 198 20.25 -7.06 -27.58
N LEU A 199 20.82 -7.36 -26.42
CA LEU A 199 21.46 -6.36 -25.56
C LEU A 199 22.89 -5.99 -25.99
N GLN A 200 23.49 -6.77 -26.90
CA GLN A 200 24.80 -6.49 -27.52
C GLN A 200 24.69 -5.65 -28.80
N GLN A 201 23.49 -5.37 -29.31
CA GLN A 201 23.23 -4.48 -30.46
C GLN A 201 23.02 -3.04 -30.01
#